data_AF-A0A968WHI3-F1
#
_entry.id   AF-A0A968WHI3-F1
#
_cell.length_a   1.000
_cell.length_b   1.000
_cell.length_c   1.000
_cell.angle_alpha   90.00
_cell.angle_beta   90.00
_cell.angle_gamma   90.00
#
_symmetry.space_group_name_H-M   'P 1'
#
loop_
_entity.id
_entity.type
_entity.pdbx_description
1 polymer ?
#
loop_
_entity_poly.entity_id
_entity_poly.type
_entity_poly.pdbx_seq_one_letter_code
_entity_poly.pdbx_strand_id
1 'polypeptide(L)'
;MVNCISNITKSTKTRLDKKSKGADRDDLFLHAELRLQWCFVYLKFGHEFDAAYNLRQAYLVAQECKRKYPDYEAIKKTSGLIEIIVGSVPEKYNWVLHLLGMQGSINDGLTELKSVWQTTTPTTPTTPTTLRL
;
A
#
# COMPACT_ATOMS: atom_id res chain seq x y z
N MET A 1 -18.16 2.33 -20.52
CA MET A 1 -17.48 1.52 -19.48
C MET A 1 -17.23 2.32 -18.19
N VAL A 2 -16.74 3.56 -18.26
CA VAL A 2 -16.48 4.46 -17.12
C VAL A 2 -17.68 4.64 -16.16
N ASN A 3 -18.89 4.77 -16.72
CA ASN A 3 -20.11 4.97 -15.91
C ASN A 3 -20.50 3.72 -15.09
N CYS A 4 -20.17 2.52 -15.58
CA CYS A 4 -20.44 1.27 -14.88
C CYS A 4 -19.49 1.08 -13.70
N ILE A 5 -18.19 1.35 -13.92
CA ILE A 5 -17.16 1.34 -12.87
C ILE A 5 -17.52 2.34 -11.76
N SER A 6 -17.86 3.58 -12.12
CA SER A 6 -18.30 4.60 -11.16
C SER A 6 -19.50 4.14 -10.31
N ASN A 7 -20.51 3.51 -10.93
CA ASN A 7 -21.69 3.03 -10.22
C ASN A 7 -21.38 1.88 -9.25
N ILE A 8 -20.50 0.96 -9.65
CA ILE A 8 -20.06 -0.16 -8.80
C ILE A 8 -19.24 0.37 -7.62
N THR A 9 -18.32 1.32 -7.84
CA THR A 9 -17.54 1.97 -6.78
C THR A 9 -18.47 2.66 -5.78
N LYS A 10 -19.50 3.36 -6.28
CA LYS A 10 -20.48 4.07 -5.45
C LYS A 10 -21.29 3.12 -4.56
N SER A 11 -21.84 2.05 -5.14
CA SER A 11 -22.59 1.02 -4.41
C SER A 11 -21.73 0.33 -3.35
N THR A 12 -20.47 0.01 -3.69
CA THR A 12 -19.56 -0.68 -2.77
C THR A 12 -19.17 0.23 -1.60
N LYS A 13 -18.96 1.53 -1.86
CA LYS A 13 -18.72 2.54 -0.83
C LYS A 13 -19.90 2.67 0.13
N THR A 14 -21.13 2.74 -0.38
CA THR A 14 -22.34 2.82 0.46
C THR A 14 -22.52 1.57 1.34
N ARG A 15 -22.12 0.39 0.85
CA ARG A 15 -22.21 -0.87 1.60
C ARG A 15 -21.14 -0.99 2.69
N LEU A 16 -19.93 -0.49 2.43
CA LEU A 16 -18.86 -0.43 3.42
C LEU A 16 -19.16 0.60 4.52
N ASP A 17 -19.63 1.79 4.14
CA ASP A 17 -19.92 2.89 5.08
C ASP A 17 -21.07 2.55 6.04
N LYS A 18 -22.04 1.74 5.59
CA LYS A 18 -23.11 1.20 6.46
C LYS A 18 -22.60 0.16 7.47
N LYS A 19 -21.54 -0.59 7.14
CA LYS A 19 -20.97 -1.65 8.00
C LYS A 19 -19.94 -1.09 8.99
N SER A 20 -19.32 0.04 8.65
CA SER A 20 -18.26 0.68 9.44
C SER A 20 -18.73 1.44 10.70
N LYS A 21 -20.03 1.44 11.02
CA LYS A 21 -20.56 2.11 12.23
C LYS A 21 -20.07 1.52 13.57
N GLY A 22 -19.34 0.41 13.53
CA GLY A 22 -18.54 -0.10 14.63
C GLY A 22 -17.28 -0.79 14.09
N ALA A 23 -16.44 -0.03 13.37
CA ALA A 23 -15.36 -0.57 12.53
C ALA A 23 -14.39 -1.47 13.30
N ASP A 24 -14.63 -2.78 13.17
CA ASP A 24 -13.74 -3.85 13.57
C ASP A 24 -12.44 -3.81 12.73
N ARG A 25 -11.41 -4.46 13.25
CA ARG A 25 -10.08 -4.56 12.63
C ARG A 25 -10.16 -5.04 11.18
N ASP A 26 -10.98 -6.04 10.93
CA ASP A 26 -11.15 -6.64 9.61
C ASP A 26 -11.90 -5.72 8.62
N ASP A 27 -12.80 -4.86 9.10
CA ASP A 27 -13.54 -3.91 8.25
C ASP A 27 -12.61 -2.85 7.68
N LEU A 28 -11.74 -2.28 8.53
CA LEU A 28 -10.75 -1.29 8.13
C LEU A 28 -9.76 -1.89 7.12
N PHE A 29 -9.29 -3.10 7.38
CA PHE A 29 -8.40 -3.81 6.48
C PHE A 29 -9.03 -4.10 5.13
N LEU A 30 -10.24 -4.66 5.12
CA LEU A 30 -10.95 -4.95 3.89
C LEU A 30 -11.21 -3.67 3.08
N HIS A 31 -11.52 -2.57 3.75
CA HIS A 31 -11.74 -1.29 3.09
C HIS A 31 -10.43 -0.75 2.47
N ALA A 32 -9.30 -0.84 3.17
CA ALA A 32 -8.00 -0.46 2.62
C ALA A 32 -7.63 -1.32 1.39
N GLU A 33 -7.74 -2.65 1.50
CA GLU A 33 -7.39 -3.59 0.44
C GLU A 33 -8.29 -3.40 -0.80
N LEU A 34 -9.59 -3.20 -0.60
CA LEU A 34 -10.50 -2.98 -1.72
C LEU A 34 -10.18 -1.69 -2.47
N ARG A 35 -9.86 -0.60 -1.75
CA ARG A 35 -9.45 0.66 -2.39
C ARG A 35 -8.16 0.49 -3.18
N LEU A 36 -7.23 -0.31 -2.67
CA LEU A 36 -6.00 -0.64 -3.37
C LEU A 36 -6.27 -1.43 -4.66
N GLN A 37 -7.20 -2.40 -4.62
CA GLN A 37 -7.61 -3.12 -5.83
C GLN A 37 -8.28 -2.19 -6.86
N TRP A 38 -9.13 -1.25 -6.42
CA TRP A 38 -9.68 -0.24 -7.32
C TRP A 38 -8.60 0.64 -7.94
N CYS A 39 -7.56 1.02 -7.17
CA CYS A 39 -6.40 1.71 -7.71
C CYS A 39 -5.79 0.93 -8.89
N PHE A 40 -5.54 -0.37 -8.74
CA PHE A 40 -5.00 -1.19 -9.83
C PHE A 40 -5.95 -1.29 -11.03
N VAL A 41 -7.26 -1.38 -10.81
CA VAL A 41 -8.25 -1.36 -11.88
C VAL A 41 -8.17 -0.05 -12.67
N TYR A 42 -8.20 1.09 -11.99
CA TYR A 42 -8.10 2.40 -12.65
C TYR A 42 -6.76 2.58 -13.37
N LEU A 43 -5.67 2.10 -12.77
CA LEU A 43 -4.34 2.14 -13.39
C LEU A 43 -4.29 1.31 -14.68
N LYS A 44 -4.87 0.09 -14.67
CA LYS A 44 -4.95 -0.78 -15.85
C LYS A 44 -5.71 -0.14 -17.02
N PHE A 45 -6.71 0.68 -16.73
CA PHE A 45 -7.53 1.37 -17.74
C PHE A 45 -7.05 2.80 -18.07
N GLY A 46 -5.91 3.24 -17.53
CA GLY A 46 -5.34 4.56 -17.83
C GLY A 46 -6.03 5.74 -17.12
N HIS A 47 -6.82 5.47 -16.07
CA HIS A 47 -7.47 6.50 -15.25
C HIS A 47 -6.57 6.90 -14.07
N GLU A 48 -5.47 7.61 -14.37
CA GLU A 48 -4.40 7.91 -13.40
C GLU A 48 -4.88 8.70 -12.18
N PHE A 49 -5.77 9.69 -12.36
CA PHE A 49 -6.31 10.48 -11.25
C PHE A 49 -7.19 9.66 -10.31
N ASP A 50 -8.08 8.84 -10.85
CA ASP A 50 -8.94 7.96 -10.06
C ASP A 50 -8.11 6.89 -9.35
N ALA A 51 -7.06 6.39 -10.00
CA ALA A 51 -6.09 5.47 -9.40
C ALA A 51 -5.38 6.12 -8.20
N ALA A 52 -4.81 7.31 -8.41
CA ALA A 52 -4.13 8.08 -7.37
C ALA A 52 -5.07 8.42 -6.19
N TYR A 53 -6.31 8.82 -6.49
CA TYR A 53 -7.31 9.08 -5.45
C TYR A 53 -7.60 7.82 -4.63
N ASN A 54 -7.83 6.67 -5.27
CA ASN A 54 -8.08 5.42 -4.56
C ASN A 54 -6.86 4.93 -3.77
N LEU A 55 -5.65 5.11 -4.29
CA LEU A 55 -4.41 4.81 -3.57
C LEU A 55 -4.27 5.67 -2.31
N ARG A 56 -4.51 6.99 -2.40
CA ARG A 56 -4.49 7.89 -1.24
C ARG A 56 -5.52 7.49 -0.19
N GLN A 57 -6.72 7.12 -0.61
CA GLN A 57 -7.76 6.67 0.32
C GLN A 57 -7.40 5.34 0.98
N ALA A 58 -6.82 4.39 0.23
CA ALA A 58 -6.31 3.13 0.77
C ALA A 58 -5.23 3.38 1.84
N TYR A 59 -4.31 4.30 1.57
CA TYR A 59 -3.25 4.71 2.51
C TYR A 59 -3.81 5.24 3.83
N LEU A 60 -4.77 6.16 3.78
CA LEU A 60 -5.36 6.75 4.98
C LEU A 60 -6.08 5.71 5.85
N VAL A 61 -6.86 4.82 5.22
CA VAL A 61 -7.56 3.75 5.94
C VAL A 61 -6.56 2.73 6.52
N ALA A 62 -5.50 2.41 5.78
CA ALA A 62 -4.47 1.48 6.25
C ALA A 62 -3.70 2.04 7.46
N GLN A 63 -3.37 3.34 7.45
CA GLN A 63 -2.73 3.98 8.61
C GLN A 63 -3.66 4.03 9.82
N GLU A 64 -4.94 4.34 9.61
CA GLU A 64 -5.92 4.32 10.71
C GLU A 64 -6.06 2.91 11.32
N CYS A 65 -6.04 1.88 10.48
CA CYS A 65 -6.04 0.48 10.94
C CYS A 65 -4.76 0.12 11.70
N LYS A 66 -3.56 0.52 11.22
CA LYS A 66 -2.29 0.32 11.95
C LYS A 66 -2.30 1.03 13.31
N ARG A 67 -2.83 2.25 13.37
CA ARG A 67 -2.91 3.05 14.60
C ARG A 67 -3.84 2.44 15.64
N LYS A 68 -5.00 1.91 15.20
CA LYS A 68 -5.97 1.25 16.09
C LYS A 68 -5.57 -0.16 16.46
N TYR A 69 -4.91 -0.88 15.57
CA TYR A 69 -4.59 -2.31 15.69
C TYR A 69 -3.14 -2.60 15.26
N PRO A 70 -2.14 -2.22 16.06
CA PRO A 70 -0.73 -2.36 15.70
C PRO A 70 -0.28 -3.83 15.56
N ASP A 71 -0.92 -4.74 16.30
CA ASP A 71 -0.62 -6.17 16.28
C ASP A 71 -1.27 -6.91 15.10
N TYR A 72 -2.00 -6.20 14.24
CA TYR A 72 -2.63 -6.83 13.09
C TYR A 72 -1.65 -7.04 11.95
N GLU A 73 -1.31 -8.29 11.65
CA GLU A 73 -0.32 -8.59 10.63
C GLU A 73 -0.83 -8.34 9.21
N ALA A 74 -2.12 -8.61 8.94
CA ALA A 74 -2.67 -8.48 7.60
C ALA A 74 -2.58 -7.04 7.08
N ILE A 75 -2.81 -6.03 7.92
CA ILE A 75 -2.68 -4.64 7.48
C ILE A 75 -1.23 -4.26 7.17
N LYS A 76 -0.23 -4.88 7.81
CA LYS A 76 1.19 -4.61 7.52
C LYS A 76 1.53 -4.95 6.06
N LYS A 77 0.94 -6.02 5.52
CA LYS A 77 1.08 -6.41 4.11
C LYS A 77 0.55 -5.31 3.18
N THR A 78 -0.70 -4.89 3.38
CA THR A 78 -1.35 -3.87 2.54
C THR A 78 -0.66 -2.52 2.67
N SER A 79 -0.29 -2.10 3.88
CA SER A 79 0.42 -0.83 4.09
C SER A 79 1.79 -0.83 3.44
N GLY A 80 2.56 -1.91 3.58
CA GLY A 80 3.90 -2.02 2.97
C GLY A 80 3.84 -1.97 1.45
N LEU A 81 2.85 -2.62 0.84
CA LEU A 81 2.62 -2.53 -0.60
C LEU A 81 2.29 -1.10 -1.04
N ILE A 82 1.42 -0.40 -0.30
CA ILE A 82 1.07 1.00 -0.58
C ILE A 82 2.31 1.90 -0.48
N GLU A 83 3.14 1.72 0.54
CA GLU A 83 4.38 2.49 0.73
C GLU A 83 5.37 2.27 -0.43
N ILE A 84 5.54 1.02 -0.90
CA ILE A 84 6.36 0.71 -2.08
C ILE A 84 5.84 1.42 -3.33
N ILE A 85 4.53 1.34 -3.58
CA ILE A 85 3.91 1.97 -4.75
C ILE A 85 4.15 3.47 -4.71
N VAL A 86 3.91 4.11 -3.56
CA VAL A 86 4.11 5.56 -3.38
C VAL A 86 5.60 5.94 -3.55
N GLY A 87 6.52 5.16 -2.97
CA GLY A 87 7.97 5.41 -3.08
C GLY A 87 8.55 5.14 -4.47
N SER A 88 7.82 4.39 -5.32
CA SER A 88 8.23 4.10 -6.71
C SER A 88 7.72 5.13 -7.72
N VAL A 89 6.93 6.14 -7.29
CA VAL A 89 6.41 7.17 -8.20
C VAL A 89 7.52 8.16 -8.57
N PRO A 90 7.84 8.35 -9.87
CA PRO A 90 8.85 9.32 -10.30
C PRO A 90 8.45 10.77 -9.96
N GLU A 91 9.43 11.64 -9.62
CA GLU A 91 9.23 13.08 -9.30
C GLU A 91 8.45 13.88 -10.36
N LYS A 92 8.37 13.37 -11.60
CA LYS A 92 7.53 13.89 -12.69
C LYS A 92 6.06 14.13 -12.27
N TYR A 93 5.55 13.40 -11.28
CA TYR A 93 4.18 13.57 -10.77
C TYR A 93 4.07 14.56 -9.60
N ASN A 94 5.10 15.37 -9.33
CA ASN A 94 5.08 16.46 -8.34
C ASN A 94 3.89 17.43 -8.51
N TRP A 95 3.38 17.61 -9.74
CA TRP A 95 2.19 18.42 -9.99
C TRP A 95 0.90 17.81 -9.39
N VAL A 96 0.80 16.47 -9.31
CA VAL A 96 -0.28 15.75 -8.60
C VAL A 96 -0.09 15.84 -7.09
N LEU A 97 1.16 15.77 -6.61
CA LEU A 97 1.51 15.92 -5.19
C LEU A 97 1.24 17.35 -4.68
N HIS A 98 1.43 18.38 -5.50
CA HIS A 98 0.99 19.77 -5.23
C HIS A 98 -0.53 19.94 -5.29
N LEU A 99 -1.22 19.25 -6.21
CA LEU A 99 -2.69 19.27 -6.29
C LEU A 99 -3.35 18.55 -5.09
N LEU A 100 -2.61 17.65 -4.41
CA LEU A 100 -3.09 16.83 -3.29
C LEU A 100 -2.45 17.16 -1.92
N GLY A 101 -1.43 18.03 -1.87
CA GLY A 101 -0.84 18.58 -0.63
C GLY A 101 0.14 17.67 0.13
N MET A 102 0.98 16.87 -0.54
CA MET A 102 1.93 15.94 0.11
C MET A 102 3.40 16.26 -0.25
N GLN A 103 4.32 16.29 0.73
CA GLN A 103 5.75 16.58 0.57
C GLN A 103 6.61 15.43 1.14
N GLY A 104 7.63 14.95 0.41
CA GLY A 104 8.55 13.89 0.83
C GLY A 104 9.73 13.70 -0.16
N SER A 105 10.86 13.11 0.30
CA SER A 105 12.16 13.03 -0.41
C SER A 105 12.65 11.58 -0.60
N ILE A 106 13.15 11.27 -1.80
CA ILE A 106 13.63 9.93 -2.23
C ILE A 106 14.89 9.48 -1.47
N ASN A 107 15.74 10.42 -1.06
CA ASN A 107 17.01 10.12 -0.39
C ASN A 107 16.82 9.49 1.00
N ASP A 108 15.73 9.87 1.68
CA ASP A 108 15.42 9.36 3.02
C ASP A 108 14.98 7.89 2.94
N GLY A 109 14.17 7.53 1.94
CA GLY A 109 13.72 6.15 1.71
C GLY A 109 14.85 5.18 1.31
N LEU A 110 15.82 5.64 0.52
CA LEU A 110 16.98 4.82 0.13
C LEU A 110 17.93 4.54 1.30
N THR A 111 17.99 5.45 2.28
CA THR A 111 18.82 5.28 3.47
C THR A 111 18.26 4.19 4.39
N GLU A 112 16.93 4.15 4.56
CA GLU A 112 16.27 3.09 5.33
C GLU A 112 16.40 1.73 4.64
N LEU A 113 16.21 1.65 3.33
CA LEU A 113 16.29 0.37 2.60
C LEU A 113 17.69 -0.28 2.68
N LYS A 114 18.75 0.53 2.67
CA LYS A 114 20.13 0.05 2.80
C LYS A 114 20.43 -0.54 4.18
N SER A 115 19.77 -0.04 5.23
CA SER A 115 19.97 -0.56 6.58
C SER A 115 19.47 -2.00 6.77
N VAL A 116 18.39 -2.37 6.05
CA VAL A 116 17.78 -3.71 6.10
C VAL A 116 18.57 -4.74 5.29
N TRP A 117 19.13 -4.33 4.15
CA TRP A 117 19.93 -5.22 3.30
C TRP A 117 21.23 -5.69 3.96
N GLN A 118 21.85 -4.88 4.82
CA GLN A 118 23.10 -5.27 5.50
C GLN A 118 22.90 -6.30 6.63
N THR A 119 21.67 -6.50 7.10
CA THR A 119 21.37 -7.51 8.14
C THR A 119 21.14 -8.91 7.57
N THR A 120 21.04 -9.05 6.24
CA THR A 120 20.60 -10.30 5.57
C THR A 120 21.67 -11.02 4.78
N THR A 121 22.94 -10.62 4.80
CA THR A 121 24.03 -11.49 4.37
C THR A 121 24.25 -12.58 5.44
N PRO A 122 23.83 -13.85 5.20
CA PRO A 122 24.18 -14.92 6.10
C PRO A 122 25.68 -15.15 5.93
N THR A 123 26.43 -15.05 7.01
CA THR A 123 27.79 -15.57 7.08
C THR A 123 27.68 -17.08 6.84
N THR A 124 28.01 -17.54 5.64
CA THR A 124 28.04 -18.97 5.31
C THR A 124 29.09 -19.65 6.19
N PRO A 125 28.75 -20.63 7.04
CA PRO A 125 29.76 -21.48 7.65
C PRO A 125 30.29 -22.42 6.58
N THR A 126 31.53 -22.21 6.13
CA THR A 126 32.29 -23.21 5.40
C THR A 126 32.59 -24.37 6.33
N THR A 127 31.97 -25.54 6.12
CA THR A 127 32.48 -26.79 6.69
C THR A 127 32.57 -27.84 5.59
N PRO A 128 33.78 -28.31 5.23
CA PRO A 128 33.99 -29.23 4.13
C PRO A 128 33.50 -30.63 4.51
N THR A 129 32.62 -31.20 3.68
CA THR A 129 32.15 -32.58 3.82
C THR A 129 33.29 -33.53 3.47
N THR A 130 33.87 -34.18 4.48
CA THR A 130 34.80 -35.30 4.29
C THR A 130 33.98 -36.52 3.85
N LEU A 131 34.07 -36.88 2.57
CA LEU A 131 33.62 -38.19 2.07
C LEU A 131 34.58 -39.25 2.61
N ARG A 132 34.07 -40.15 3.45
CA ARG A 132 34.76 -41.38 3.83
C ARG A 132 34.55 -42.43 2.74
N LEU A 133 35.66 -42.93 2.20
CA LEU A 133 35.77 -44.25 1.59
C LEU A 133 36.47 -45.17 2.60
#